data_AF-A0A1X2YR78-F1
#
_entry.id   AF-A0A1X2YR78-F1
#
_cell.length_a   1.000
_cell.length_b   1.000
_cell.length_c   1.000
_cell.angle_alpha   90.00
_cell.angle_beta   90.00
_cell.angle_gamma   90.00
#
_symmetry.space_group_name_H-M   'P 1'
#
loop_
_entity.id
_entity.type
_entity.pdbx_description
1 polymer ?
#
loop_
_entity_poly.entity_id
_entity_poly.type
_entity_poly.pdbx_seq_one_letter_code
_entity_poly.pdbx_strand_id
1 'polypeptide(L)'
;MLSVLVALSLCCGGGYYWWDTQGKAKRAHAEAEDACFQQVSRMTESYNKSFRLYAQVSSKFNELDESYDLDTLAALQGKKPKEYENLRCSTDLDGDKRRARSLKRSYDELSKEYRKALTPVRK
;
A
#
# COMPACT_ATOMS: atom_id res chain seq x y z
N MET A 1 11.29 -59.01 -17.75
CA MET A 1 10.79 -58.38 -16.50
C MET A 1 11.31 -56.96 -16.24
N LEU A 2 12.37 -56.47 -16.92
CA LEU A 2 12.85 -55.08 -16.75
C LEU A 2 11.99 -54.00 -17.43
N SER A 3 11.24 -54.33 -18.49
CA SER A 3 10.43 -53.32 -19.22
C SER A 3 9.21 -52.80 -18.47
N VAL A 4 8.65 -53.57 -17.53
CA VAL A 4 7.46 -53.17 -16.76
C VAL A 4 7.80 -52.16 -15.67
N LEU A 5 9.00 -52.27 -15.06
CA LEU A 5 9.46 -51.36 -14.02
C LEU A 5 9.83 -49.97 -14.55
N VAL A 6 10.33 -49.88 -15.79
CA VAL A 6 10.63 -48.60 -16.44
C VAL A 6 9.35 -47.88 -16.90
N ALA A 7 8.31 -48.63 -17.30
CA ALA A 7 7.03 -48.04 -17.67
C ALA A 7 6.26 -47.48 -16.46
N LEU A 8 6.33 -48.14 -15.31
CA LEU A 8 5.72 -47.67 -14.04
C LEU A 8 6.40 -46.41 -13.49
N SER A 9 7.72 -46.27 -13.64
CA SER A 9 8.44 -45.07 -13.17
C SER A 9 8.15 -43.83 -14.02
N LEU A 10 7.95 -43.99 -15.33
CA LEU A 10 7.57 -42.91 -16.24
C LEU A 10 6.12 -42.43 -16.06
N CYS A 11 5.17 -43.35 -15.80
CA CYS A 11 3.78 -42.98 -15.51
C CYS A 11 3.61 -42.25 -14.17
N CYS A 12 4.36 -42.64 -13.14
CA CYS A 12 4.29 -41.99 -11.83
C CYS A 12 5.05 -40.65 -11.82
N GLY A 13 6.23 -40.58 -12.44
CA GLY A 13 7.08 -39.38 -12.43
C GLY A 13 6.38 -38.14 -12.99
N GLY A 14 5.72 -38.24 -14.14
CA GLY A 14 5.04 -37.10 -14.78
C GLY A 14 3.91 -36.51 -13.93
N GLY A 15 3.17 -37.36 -13.21
CA GLY A 15 2.16 -36.92 -12.25
C GLY A 15 2.77 -36.14 -11.10
N TYR A 16 3.75 -36.71 -10.40
CA TYR A 16 4.39 -36.06 -9.24
C TYR A 16 5.00 -34.69 -9.59
N TYR A 17 5.67 -34.55 -10.74
CA TYR A 17 6.20 -33.26 -11.18
C TYR A 17 5.09 -32.23 -11.50
N TRP A 18 3.98 -32.66 -12.09
CA TRP A 18 2.84 -31.78 -12.38
C TRP A 18 2.12 -31.30 -11.10
N TRP A 19 1.90 -32.19 -10.13
CA TRP A 19 1.32 -31.81 -8.83
C TRP A 19 2.23 -30.87 -8.04
N ASP A 20 3.55 -31.08 -8.06
CA ASP A 20 4.52 -30.21 -7.40
C ASP A 20 4.57 -28.81 -8.03
N THR A 21 4.59 -28.71 -9.37
CA THR A 21 4.56 -27.42 -10.08
C THR A 21 3.25 -26.65 -9.84
N GLN A 22 2.10 -27.33 -9.83
CA GLN A 22 0.83 -26.69 -9.49
C GLN A 22 0.81 -26.22 -8.03
N GLY A 23 1.38 -27.00 -7.11
CA GLY A 23 1.52 -26.62 -5.71
C GLY A 23 2.42 -25.39 -5.52
N LYS A 24 3.54 -25.32 -6.24
CA LYS A 24 4.45 -24.16 -6.25
C LYS A 24 3.77 -22.90 -6.79
N ALA A 25 3.05 -23.01 -7.91
CA ALA A 25 2.31 -21.89 -8.48
C ALA A 25 1.24 -21.33 -7.53
N LYS A 26 0.47 -22.22 -6.86
CA LYS A 26 -0.53 -21.81 -5.86
C LYS A 26 0.09 -21.08 -4.67
N ARG A 27 1.23 -21.57 -4.15
CA ARG A 27 1.95 -20.90 -3.04
C ARG A 27 2.49 -19.54 -3.46
N ALA A 28 3.13 -19.45 -4.62
CA ALA A 28 3.65 -18.19 -5.15
C ALA A 28 2.53 -17.16 -5.37
N HIS A 29 1.36 -17.59 -5.84
CA HIS A 29 0.19 -16.71 -5.96
C HIS A 29 -0.30 -16.20 -4.59
N ALA A 30 -0.43 -17.09 -3.60
CA ALA A 30 -0.84 -16.71 -2.25
C ALA A 30 0.15 -15.74 -1.59
N GLU A 31 1.46 -15.96 -1.77
CA GLU A 31 2.52 -15.05 -1.31
C GLU A 31 2.43 -13.67 -1.99
N ALA A 32 2.15 -13.64 -3.29
CA ALA A 32 1.98 -12.39 -4.04
C ALA A 32 0.73 -11.61 -3.59
N GLU A 33 -0.35 -12.33 -3.26
CA GLU A 33 -1.60 -11.77 -2.75
C GLU A 33 -1.41 -11.17 -1.35
N ASP A 34 -0.78 -11.91 -0.42
CA ASP A 34 -0.42 -11.39 0.91
C ASP A 34 0.48 -10.14 0.81
N ALA A 35 1.50 -10.18 -0.05
CA ALA A 35 2.37 -9.03 -0.27
C ALA A 35 1.61 -7.81 -0.84
N CYS A 36 0.57 -8.03 -1.65
CA CYS A 36 -0.31 -6.96 -2.13
C CYS A 36 -1.12 -6.38 -0.97
N PHE A 37 -1.78 -7.22 -0.16
CA PHE A 37 -2.58 -6.77 0.99
C PHE A 37 -1.73 -6.01 2.02
N GLN A 38 -0.53 -6.49 2.33
CA GLN A 38 0.40 -5.76 3.20
C GLN A 38 0.73 -4.37 2.64
N GLN A 39 0.91 -4.26 1.32
CA GLN A 39 1.22 -3.00 0.68
C GLN A 39 0.02 -2.03 0.66
N VAL A 40 -1.20 -2.54 0.46
CA VAL A 40 -2.45 -1.78 0.58
C VAL A 40 -2.65 -1.32 2.01
N SER A 41 -2.42 -2.18 3.01
CA SER A 41 -2.52 -1.80 4.43
C SER A 41 -1.58 -0.63 4.79
N ARG A 42 -0.32 -0.70 4.37
CA ARG A 42 0.65 0.41 4.56
C ARG A 42 0.22 1.70 3.86
N MET A 43 -0.45 1.59 2.70
CA MET A 43 -1.02 2.76 2.01
C MET A 43 -2.18 3.35 2.83
N THR A 44 -3.08 2.52 3.35
CA THR A 44 -4.21 2.94 4.19
C THR A 44 -3.74 3.64 5.46
N GLU A 45 -2.70 3.13 6.11
CA GLU A 45 -2.07 3.81 7.26
C GLU A 45 -1.56 5.21 6.90
N SER A 46 -0.85 5.34 5.78
CA SER A 46 -0.36 6.63 5.27
C SER A 46 -1.50 7.58 4.90
N TYR A 47 -2.57 7.08 4.27
CA TYR A 47 -3.77 7.86 4.00
C TYR A 47 -4.38 8.42 5.28
N ASN A 48 -4.70 7.54 6.25
CA ASN A 48 -5.31 7.92 7.52
C ASN A 48 -4.46 8.94 8.29
N LYS A 49 -3.14 8.75 8.28
CA LYS A 49 -2.20 9.69 8.87
C LYS A 49 -2.26 11.06 8.18
N SER A 50 -2.20 11.10 6.85
CA SER A 50 -2.26 12.35 6.08
C SER A 50 -3.59 13.08 6.32
N PHE A 51 -4.70 12.35 6.38
CA PHE A 51 -6.02 12.90 6.61
C PHE A 51 -6.16 13.50 8.01
N ARG A 52 -5.65 12.83 9.05
CA ARG A 52 -5.63 13.37 10.42
C ARG A 52 -4.78 14.63 10.54
N LEU A 53 -3.63 14.68 9.87
CA LEU A 53 -2.78 15.87 9.87
C LEU A 53 -3.44 17.03 9.13
N TYR A 54 -4.08 16.77 7.98
CA TYR A 54 -4.86 17.78 7.27
C TYR A 54 -5.99 18.35 8.14
N ALA A 55 -6.70 17.49 8.89
CA ALA A 55 -7.74 17.94 9.80
C ALA A 55 -7.20 18.91 10.88
N GLN A 56 -6.01 18.63 11.43
CA GLN A 56 -5.35 19.54 12.38
C GLN A 56 -4.96 20.87 11.72
N VAL A 57 -4.39 20.83 10.51
CA VAL A 57 -4.08 22.04 9.73
C VAL A 57 -5.33 22.88 9.50
N SER A 58 -6.44 22.25 9.11
CA SER A 58 -7.73 22.92 8.91
C SER A 58 -8.30 23.50 10.21
N SER A 59 -8.23 22.76 11.31
CA SER A 59 -8.64 23.25 12.64
C SER A 59 -7.85 24.50 13.03
N LYS A 60 -6.52 24.43 12.96
CA LYS A 60 -5.64 25.52 13.39
C LYS A 60 -5.78 26.77 12.53
N PHE A 61 -5.98 26.59 11.23
CA PHE A 61 -6.30 27.68 10.33
C PHE A 61 -7.64 28.34 10.68
N ASN A 62 -8.70 27.54 10.88
CA ASN A 62 -10.04 28.05 11.19
C ASN A 62 -10.12 28.71 12.58
N GLU A 63 -9.29 28.24 13.52
CA GLU A 63 -9.11 28.85 14.86
C GLU A 63 -8.34 30.17 14.80
N LEU A 64 -7.71 30.52 13.66
CA LEU A 64 -6.77 31.63 13.52
C LEU A 64 -5.67 31.59 14.61
N ASP A 65 -5.18 30.38 14.90
CA ASP A 65 -4.20 30.14 15.97
C ASP A 65 -2.84 30.77 15.59
N GLU A 66 -2.60 31.99 16.07
CA GLU A 66 -1.40 32.78 15.76
C GLU A 66 -0.11 32.19 16.34
N SER A 67 -0.15 31.07 17.08
CA SER A 67 1.06 30.33 17.43
C SER A 67 1.67 29.59 16.25
N TYR A 68 0.94 29.51 15.13
CA TYR A 68 1.36 28.91 13.86
C TYR A 68 1.46 29.96 12.76
N ASP A 69 2.17 29.61 11.68
CA ASP A 69 2.23 30.41 10.46
C ASP A 69 0.91 30.26 9.67
N LEU A 70 0.02 31.25 9.82
CA LEU A 70 -1.30 31.24 9.21
C LEU A 70 -1.25 31.24 7.67
N ASP A 71 -0.25 31.89 7.06
CA ASP A 71 -0.10 31.90 5.59
C ASP A 71 0.28 30.51 5.08
N THR A 72 1.19 29.83 5.79
CA THR A 72 1.54 28.44 5.49
C THR A 72 0.33 27.51 5.69
N LEU A 73 -0.45 27.69 6.75
CA LEU A 73 -1.66 26.88 6.99
C LEU A 73 -2.75 27.13 5.92
N ALA A 74 -2.91 28.38 5.45
CA ALA A 74 -3.84 28.75 4.38
C ALA A 74 -3.49 28.06 3.06
N ALA A 75 -2.20 28.11 2.68
CA ALA A 75 -1.70 27.47 1.45
C ALA A 75 -1.95 25.95 1.42
N LEU A 76 -2.03 25.32 2.59
CA LEU A 76 -2.27 23.89 2.73
C LEU A 76 -3.76 23.49 2.69
N GLN A 77 -4.71 24.43 2.86
CA GLN A 77 -6.14 24.13 2.70
C GLN A 77 -6.48 23.61 1.29
N GLY A 78 -5.82 24.15 0.26
CA GLY A 78 -5.97 23.70 -1.12
C GLY A 78 -5.35 22.32 -1.40
N LYS A 79 -4.58 21.76 -0.46
CA LYS A 79 -3.87 20.49 -0.63
C LYS A 79 -4.52 19.36 0.17
N LYS A 80 -5.85 19.21 0.14
CA LYS A 80 -6.51 18.04 0.76
C LYS A 80 -5.94 16.72 0.22
N PRO A 81 -5.76 15.67 1.05
CA PRO A 81 -5.34 14.37 0.55
C PRO A 81 -6.28 13.89 -0.55
N LYS A 82 -5.72 13.29 -1.60
CA LYS A 82 -6.50 12.63 -2.64
C LYS A 82 -7.45 11.59 -2.01
N GLU A 83 -8.59 11.36 -2.65
CA GLU A 83 -9.55 10.37 -2.17
C GLU A 83 -8.91 8.99 -2.05
N TYR A 84 -9.39 8.25 -1.05
CA TYR A 84 -8.94 6.89 -0.80
C TYR A 84 -9.37 5.97 -1.95
N GLU A 85 -8.41 5.22 -2.49
CA GLU A 85 -8.65 4.23 -3.54
C GLU A 85 -8.72 2.83 -2.93
N ASN A 86 -9.83 2.13 -3.15
CA ASN A 86 -10.04 0.78 -2.60
C ASN A 86 -9.49 -0.30 -3.52
N LEU A 87 -8.19 -0.58 -3.39
CA LEU A 87 -7.48 -1.63 -4.12
C LEU A 87 -7.82 -3.01 -3.54
N ARG A 88 -8.08 -3.99 -4.41
CA ARG A 88 -8.69 -5.28 -4.01
C ARG A 88 -7.72 -6.46 -3.96
N CYS A 89 -6.56 -6.37 -4.60
CA CYS A 89 -5.57 -7.47 -4.65
C CYS A 89 -6.16 -8.79 -5.17
N SER A 90 -7.05 -8.75 -6.18
CA SER A 90 -7.75 -9.94 -6.68
C SER A 90 -7.34 -10.39 -8.09
N THR A 91 -6.95 -9.46 -8.97
CA THR A 91 -6.77 -9.76 -10.40
C THR A 91 -5.42 -9.28 -10.93
N ASP A 92 -5.05 -8.01 -10.69
CA ASP A 92 -3.73 -7.48 -11.03
C ASP A 92 -2.95 -7.17 -9.75
N LEU A 93 -2.38 -8.22 -9.14
CA LEU A 93 -1.63 -8.11 -7.88
C LEU A 93 -0.45 -7.14 -7.99
N ASP A 94 0.29 -7.19 -9.10
CA ASP A 94 1.46 -6.35 -9.28
C ASP A 94 1.08 -4.90 -9.61
N GLY A 95 0.01 -4.68 -10.39
CA GLY A 95 -0.58 -3.37 -10.63
C GLY A 95 -1.07 -2.72 -9.35
N ASP A 96 -1.89 -3.41 -8.56
CA ASP A 96 -2.40 -2.94 -7.28
C ASP A 96 -1.25 -2.63 -6.32
N LYS A 97 -0.24 -3.49 -6.23
CA LYS A 97 0.96 -3.27 -5.40
C LYS A 97 1.76 -2.03 -5.86
N ARG A 98 1.90 -1.78 -7.16
CA ARG A 98 2.53 -0.54 -7.69
C ARG A 98 1.69 0.69 -7.38
N ARG A 99 0.38 0.62 -7.58
CA ARG A 99 -0.55 1.72 -7.32
C ARG A 99 -0.57 2.09 -5.84
N ALA A 100 -0.67 1.10 -4.95
CA ALA A 100 -0.61 1.26 -3.50
C ALA A 100 0.69 1.97 -3.05
N ARG A 101 1.85 1.59 -3.61
CA ARG A 101 3.13 2.27 -3.33
C ARG A 101 3.13 3.72 -3.78
N SER A 102 2.60 4.02 -4.96
CA SER A 102 2.53 5.38 -5.50
C SER A 102 1.63 6.28 -4.65
N LEU A 103 0.44 5.79 -4.30
CA LEU A 103 -0.50 6.48 -3.41
C LEU A 103 0.12 6.70 -2.02
N LYS A 104 0.71 5.65 -1.43
CA LYS A 104 1.43 5.75 -0.15
C LYS A 104 2.47 6.87 -0.16
N ARG A 105 3.33 6.92 -1.19
CA ARG A 105 4.36 7.98 -1.31
C ARG A 105 3.72 9.36 -1.37
N SER A 106 2.64 9.52 -2.14
CA SER A 106 1.93 10.79 -2.24
C SER A 106 1.37 11.24 -0.88
N TYR A 107 0.76 10.34 -0.11
CA TYR A 107 0.26 10.64 1.24
C TYR A 107 1.38 10.92 2.24
N ASP A 108 2.51 10.24 2.12
CA ASP A 108 3.67 10.44 2.98
C ASP A 108 4.33 11.81 2.74
N GLU A 109 4.49 12.23 1.48
CA GLU A 109 5.01 13.57 1.17
C GLU A 109 4.09 14.67 1.70
N LEU A 110 2.78 14.53 1.47
CA LEU A 110 1.80 15.47 1.96
C LEU A 110 1.79 15.54 3.50
N SER A 111 1.96 14.40 4.17
CA SER A 111 2.11 14.34 5.63
C SER A 111 3.34 15.09 6.14
N LYS A 112 4.44 15.15 5.38
CA LYS A 112 5.64 15.93 5.77
C LYS A 112 5.34 17.42 5.71
N GLU A 113 4.65 17.88 4.66
CA GLU A 113 4.25 19.28 4.52
C GLU A 113 3.36 19.72 5.69
N TYR A 114 2.32 18.93 6.01
CA TYR A 114 1.45 19.25 7.15
C TYR A 114 2.19 19.29 8.48
N ARG A 115 3.07 18.32 8.75
CA ARG A 115 3.84 18.29 10.00
C ARG A 115 4.74 19.51 10.15
N LYS A 116 5.35 19.96 9.05
CA LYS A 116 6.18 21.17 9.06
C LYS A 116 5.32 22.39 9.41
N ALA A 117 4.13 22.51 8.83
CA ALA A 117 3.20 23.61 9.12
C ALA A 117 2.61 23.55 10.54
N LEU A 118 2.45 22.36 11.10
CA LEU A 118 2.02 22.14 12.49
C LEU A 118 3.17 22.26 13.50
N THR A 119 4.30 22.87 13.13
CA THR A 119 5.33 23.25 14.09
C THR A 119 5.08 24.71 14.50
N PRO A 120 4.84 24.99 15.79
CA PRO A 120 4.62 26.36 16.25
C PRO A 120 5.78 27.28 15.90
N VAL A 121 5.46 28.52 15.53
CA VAL A 121 6.45 29.57 15.36
C VAL A 121 6.91 29.97 16.75
N ARG A 122 8.22 29.88 17.03
CA ARG A 122 8.79 30.50 18.23
C ARG A 122 8.69 32.01 18.06
N LYS A 123 7.77 32.63 18.78
CA LYS A 123 7.69 34.09 18.94
C LYS A 123 8.73 34.56 19.94
#